data_AF-A0A2V0QAY3-F1
#
_entry.id   AF-A0A2V0QAY3-F1
#
_cell.length_a   1.000
_cell.length_b   1.000
_cell.length_c   1.000
_cell.angle_alpha   90.00
_cell.angle_beta   90.00
_cell.angle_gamma   90.00
#
_symmetry.space_group_name_H-M   'P 1'
#
loop_
_entity.id
_entity.type
_entity.pdbx_description
1 polymer ?
#
loop_
_entity_poly.entity_id
_entity_poly.type
_entity_poly.pdbx_seq_one_letter_code
_entity_poly.pdbx_strand_id
1 'polypeptide(L)'
;MIITARDSLDDRLRGLDGGADDYLLKPFDMAELLARMRAVLRRKGGSGKPLLGNGVVTLDPSSKEACTDQNPAVQLSGREFALLQALLIRPGAILSRADLEDRIYGWGNEVESNAVEFLIHALRRKLGSHVIKNVRGVGWMVSKNA
;
A
#
# COMPACT_ATOMS: atom_id res chain seq x y z
N MET A 1 14.90 8.87 24.50
CA MET A 1 13.45 9.01 24.79
C MET A 1 13.33 9.70 26.11
N ILE A 2 12.84 10.95 26.11
CA ILE A 2 12.59 11.73 27.32
C ILE A 2 11.13 12.15 27.26
N ILE A 3 10.39 11.82 28.31
CA ILE A 3 9.04 12.28 28.58
C ILE A 3 9.17 13.24 29.76
N THR A 4 8.75 14.49 29.62
CA THR A 4 8.54 15.37 30.78
C THR A 4 7.17 16.02 30.69
N ALA A 5 6.56 16.20 31.86
CA ALA A 5 5.29 16.86 32.07
C ALA A 5 5.54 18.22 32.74
N ARG A 6 4.70 19.19 32.36
CA ARG A 6 4.48 20.53 32.91
C ARG A 6 5.03 21.71 32.12
N ASP A 7 4.05 22.42 31.58
CA ASP A 7 3.96 23.84 31.27
C ASP A 7 4.89 24.75 32.07
N SER A 8 5.79 25.42 31.36
CA SER A 8 5.83 26.88 31.40
C SER A 8 6.02 27.39 29.96
N LEU A 9 5.24 28.39 29.58
CA LEU A 9 5.06 28.85 28.20
C LEU A 9 6.27 29.65 27.67
N ASP A 10 7.22 30.02 28.53
CA ASP A 10 8.26 31.03 28.22
C ASP A 10 9.59 30.47 27.68
N ASP A 11 9.87 29.16 27.79
CA ASP A 11 11.05 28.55 27.14
C ASP A 11 10.77 28.08 25.70
N ARG A 12 9.51 28.15 25.26
CA ARG A 12 9.05 27.64 23.96
C ARG A 12 9.47 28.51 22.77
N LEU A 13 10.08 29.68 23.01
CA LEU A 13 10.46 30.65 21.97
C LEU A 13 11.98 30.87 21.79
N ARG A 14 12.85 30.14 22.52
CA ARG A 14 14.32 30.27 22.36
C ARG A 14 15.07 28.99 22.02
N GLY A 15 14.38 27.85 21.93
CA GLY A 15 14.97 26.56 21.55
C GLY A 15 14.58 26.08 20.15
N LEU A 16 14.28 26.99 19.21
CA LEU A 16 13.74 26.65 17.88
C LEU A 16 14.80 26.41 16.79
N ASP A 17 16.10 26.35 17.11
CA ASP A 17 17.19 26.37 16.10
C ASP A 17 18.16 25.17 16.12
N GLY A 18 17.73 23.96 16.53
CA GLY A 18 18.68 22.86 16.80
C GLY A 18 18.45 21.47 16.18
N GLY A 19 17.41 21.22 15.39
CA GLY A 19 17.26 19.95 14.64
C GLY A 19 16.31 18.90 15.25
N ALA A 20 15.00 19.17 15.19
CA ALA A 20 13.96 18.16 15.39
C ALA A 20 13.43 17.70 14.01
N ASP A 21 13.48 16.40 13.73
CA ASP A 21 13.14 15.83 12.41
C ASP A 21 11.64 15.65 12.14
N ASP A 22 10.74 15.93 13.08
CA ASP A 22 9.30 15.93 12.78
C ASP A 22 8.52 16.74 13.83
N TYR A 23 8.08 17.93 13.43
CA TYR A 23 6.99 18.67 14.08
C TYR A 23 5.71 18.40 13.29
N LEU A 24 4.84 17.51 13.79
CA LEU A 24 3.53 17.28 13.18
C LEU A 24 2.47 18.09 13.93
N LEU A 25 2.06 19.20 13.29
CA LEU A 25 1.02 20.12 13.74
C LEU A 25 -0.36 19.44 13.67
N LYS A 26 -1.20 19.69 14.68
CA LYS A 26 -2.59 19.22 14.73
C LYS A 26 -3.48 19.95 13.69
N PRO A 27 -4.55 19.29 13.21
CA PRO A 27 -4.98 17.93 13.55
C PRO A 27 -4.40 16.90 12.57
N PHE A 28 -3.88 15.79 13.10
CA PHE A 28 -3.47 14.63 12.29
C PHE A 28 -4.33 13.41 12.62
N ASP A 29 -4.62 12.60 11.62
CA ASP A 29 -5.41 11.37 11.75
C ASP A 29 -4.57 10.31 12.50
N MET A 30 -5.15 9.72 13.56
CA MET A 30 -4.51 8.66 14.35
C MET A 30 -4.14 7.45 13.48
N ALA A 31 -4.88 7.23 12.38
CA ALA A 31 -4.57 6.20 11.40
C ALA A 31 -3.21 6.46 10.70
N GLU A 32 -2.87 7.71 10.42
CA GLU A 32 -1.60 8.08 9.75
C GLU A 32 -0.39 7.92 10.69
N LEU A 33 -0.55 8.22 11.98
CA LEU A 33 0.53 8.03 12.95
C LEU A 33 0.86 6.54 13.13
N LEU A 34 -0.17 5.70 13.26
CA LEU A 34 0.00 4.24 13.32
C LEU A 34 0.56 3.68 12.00
N ALA A 35 0.21 4.30 10.86
CA ALA A 35 0.77 3.98 9.55
C ALA A 35 2.29 4.13 9.50
N ARG A 36 2.77 5.31 9.91
CA ARG A 36 4.20 5.64 9.91
C ARG A 36 4.98 4.74 10.86
N MET A 37 4.44 4.46 12.04
CA MET A 37 5.07 3.52 12.98
C MET A 37 5.23 2.11 12.39
N ARG A 38 4.19 1.56 11.75
CA ARG A 38 4.27 0.24 11.10
C ARG A 38 5.28 0.23 9.94
N ALA A 39 5.32 1.29 9.14
CA ALA A 39 6.28 1.44 8.05
C ALA A 39 7.73 1.48 8.54
N VAL A 40 7.99 2.16 9.66
CA VAL A 40 9.32 2.22 10.31
C VAL A 40 9.72 0.86 10.90
N LEU A 41 8.79 0.14 11.54
CA LEU A 41 9.05 -1.18 12.10
C LEU A 41 9.37 -2.22 11.01
N ARG A 42 8.66 -2.18 9.86
CA ARG A 42 8.95 -3.01 8.68
C ARG A 42 10.36 -2.77 8.11
N ARG A 43 10.88 -1.54 8.23
CA ARG A 43 12.23 -1.17 7.77
C ARG A 43 13.34 -1.65 8.71
N LYS A 44 13.04 -1.92 9.99
CA LYS A 44 14.02 -2.35 11.01
C LYS A 44 14.08 -3.87 11.25
N GLY A 45 13.05 -4.62 10.84
CA GLY A 45 13.00 -6.08 10.97
C GLY A 45 13.64 -6.81 9.78
N GLY A 46 14.97 -6.82 9.69
CA GLY A 46 15.67 -7.73 8.80
C GLY A 46 15.34 -9.20 9.10
N SER A 47 15.14 -9.99 8.04
CA SER A 47 14.81 -11.44 8.02
C SER A 47 13.34 -11.83 8.21
N GLY A 48 12.56 -11.93 7.11
CA GLY A 48 11.26 -12.61 7.15
C GLY A 48 10.38 -12.40 5.92
N LYS A 49 10.44 -13.33 4.95
CA LYS A 49 9.63 -13.48 3.72
C LYS A 49 9.71 -12.34 2.67
N PRO A 50 9.81 -12.65 1.37
CA PRO A 50 9.84 -11.63 0.33
C PRO A 50 8.45 -10.97 0.21
N LEU A 51 8.35 -9.72 0.66
CA LEU A 51 7.22 -8.86 0.31
C LEU A 51 7.29 -8.57 -1.19
N LEU A 52 6.17 -8.74 -1.89
CA LEU A 52 6.06 -8.33 -3.29
C LEU A 52 5.81 -6.83 -3.33
N GLY A 53 6.48 -6.09 -4.19
CA GLY A 53 6.28 -4.64 -4.24
C GLY A 53 6.98 -3.95 -5.38
N ASN A 54 6.68 -2.66 -5.53
CA ASN A 54 7.26 -1.77 -6.54
C ASN A 54 7.59 -0.38 -5.97
N GLY A 55 7.78 -0.28 -4.66
CA GLY A 55 8.00 0.98 -3.94
C GLY A 55 6.75 1.82 -3.69
N VAL A 56 5.67 1.66 -4.48
CA VAL A 56 4.40 2.38 -4.31
C VAL A 56 3.39 1.57 -3.49
N VAL A 57 3.36 0.26 -3.73
CA VAL A 57 2.56 -0.69 -2.99
C VAL A 57 3.43 -1.90 -2.63
N THR A 58 3.21 -2.43 -1.43
CA THR A 58 3.75 -3.71 -0.99
C THR A 58 2.63 -4.67 -0.68
N LEU A 59 2.85 -5.95 -0.91
CA LEU A 59 1.91 -7.04 -0.66
C LEU A 59 2.63 -8.12 0.16
N ASP A 60 2.06 -8.46 1.30
CA ASP A 60 2.52 -9.56 2.16
C ASP A 60 1.77 -10.85 1.80
N PRO A 61 2.45 -11.87 1.24
CA PRO A 61 1.80 -13.13 0.87
C PRO A 61 1.25 -13.93 2.07
N SER A 62 1.77 -13.68 3.27
CA SER A 62 1.40 -14.43 4.47
C SER A 62 0.18 -13.86 5.17
N SER A 63 0.09 -12.53 5.28
CA SER A 63 -1.06 -11.86 5.90
C SER A 63 -2.16 -11.48 4.90
N LYS A 64 -1.87 -11.54 3.59
CA LYS A 64 -2.72 -11.02 2.50
C LYS A 64 -3.04 -9.53 2.65
N GLU A 65 -2.16 -8.79 3.31
CA GLU A 65 -2.26 -7.34 3.46
C GLU A 65 -1.47 -6.62 2.38
N ALA A 66 -2.05 -5.54 1.86
CA ALA A 66 -1.35 -4.56 1.05
C ALA A 66 -1.08 -3.28 1.86
N CYS A 67 0.04 -2.62 1.57
CA CYS A 67 0.40 -1.34 2.16
C CYS A 67 0.76 -0.35 1.06
N THR A 68 0.33 0.90 1.21
CA THR A 68 0.81 2.07 0.48
C THR A 68 1.19 3.16 1.48
N ASP A 69 1.76 4.26 1.01
CA ASP A 69 2.06 5.41 1.88
C ASP A 69 0.80 6.01 2.52
N GLN A 70 -0.32 5.98 1.79
CA GLN A 70 -1.61 6.48 2.25
C GLN A 70 -2.32 5.49 3.17
N ASN A 71 -2.23 4.19 2.86
CA ASN A 71 -2.94 3.14 3.60
C ASN A 71 -1.96 2.04 4.03
N PRO A 72 -1.50 2.04 5.30
CA PRO A 72 -0.37 1.22 5.76
C PRO A 72 -0.68 -0.26 5.97
N ALA A 73 -1.95 -0.65 6.04
CA ALA A 73 -2.38 -2.01 6.31
C ALA A 73 -3.81 -2.18 5.80
N VAL A 74 -3.95 -2.73 4.60
CA VAL A 74 -5.23 -2.97 3.94
C VAL A 74 -5.40 -4.47 3.77
N GLN A 75 -6.40 -5.01 4.46
CA GLN A 75 -6.80 -6.40 4.28
C GLN A 75 -7.50 -6.60 2.93
N LEU A 76 -7.03 -7.59 2.18
CA LEU A 76 -7.56 -7.95 0.87
C LEU A 76 -8.38 -9.23 0.94
N SER A 77 -9.50 -9.26 0.22
CA SER A 77 -10.16 -10.52 -0.11
C SER A 77 -9.25 -11.41 -0.95
N GLY A 78 -9.56 -12.71 -1.04
CA GLY A 78 -8.77 -13.65 -1.82
C GLY A 78 -8.58 -13.24 -3.29
N ARG A 79 -9.63 -12.70 -3.92
CA ARG A 79 -9.59 -12.25 -5.33
C ARG A 79 -8.82 -10.94 -5.50
N GLU A 80 -8.99 -9.99 -4.59
CA GLU A 80 -8.20 -8.74 -4.59
C GLU A 80 -6.70 -9.03 -4.41
N PHE A 81 -6.37 -9.94 -3.49
CA PHE A 81 -5.01 -10.41 -3.28
C PHE A 81 -4.44 -11.05 -4.54
N ALA A 82 -5.16 -11.99 -5.15
CA ALA A 82 -4.71 -12.69 -6.36
C ALA A 82 -4.47 -11.73 -7.53
N LEU A 83 -5.38 -10.76 -7.74
CA LEU A 83 -5.24 -9.74 -8.78
C LEU A 83 -3.99 -8.88 -8.55
N LEU A 84 -3.82 -8.34 -7.34
CA LEU A 84 -2.69 -7.48 -7.03
C LEU A 84 -1.36 -8.25 -7.10
N GLN A 85 -1.35 -9.49 -6.61
CA GLN A 85 -0.21 -10.39 -6.70
C GLN A 85 0.17 -10.64 -8.16
N ALA A 86 -0.79 -10.92 -9.04
CA ALA A 86 -0.55 -11.15 -10.47
C ALA A 86 0.19 -9.97 -11.13
N LEU A 87 -0.21 -8.74 -10.79
CA LEU A 87 0.43 -7.52 -11.29
C LEU A 87 1.82 -7.30 -10.67
N LEU A 88 1.99 -7.60 -9.37
CA LEU A 88 3.25 -7.38 -8.64
C LEU A 88 4.31 -8.46 -8.86
N ILE A 89 3.97 -9.61 -9.41
CA ILE A 89 4.95 -10.64 -9.82
C ILE A 89 5.92 -10.07 -10.86
N ARG A 90 5.43 -9.23 -11.78
CA ARG A 90 6.25 -8.59 -12.81
C ARG A 90 5.83 -7.12 -12.98
N PRO A 91 6.26 -6.21 -12.08
CA PRO A 91 5.96 -4.79 -12.20
C PRO A 91 6.41 -4.25 -13.56
N GLY A 92 5.58 -3.43 -14.19
CA GLY A 92 5.78 -2.94 -15.55
C GLY A 92 5.12 -3.80 -16.65
N ALA A 93 4.76 -5.05 -16.37
CA ALA A 93 4.02 -5.87 -17.33
C ALA A 93 2.55 -5.43 -17.41
N ILE A 94 2.00 -5.43 -18.62
CA ILE A 94 0.59 -5.22 -18.87
C ILE A 94 -0.08 -6.59 -18.91
N LEU A 95 -1.11 -6.78 -18.09
CA LEU A 95 -1.95 -7.96 -18.10
C LEU A 95 -3.30 -7.61 -18.70
N SER A 96 -3.73 -8.37 -19.70
CA SER A 96 -5.06 -8.23 -20.30
C SER A 96 -6.14 -8.72 -19.34
N ARG A 97 -7.41 -8.50 -19.70
CA ARG A 97 -8.54 -9.05 -18.93
C ARG A 97 -8.44 -10.57 -18.84
N ALA A 98 -8.24 -11.24 -19.96
CA ALA A 98 -8.11 -12.70 -20.02
C ALA A 98 -6.95 -13.21 -19.15
N ASP A 99 -5.78 -12.54 -19.20
CA ASP A 99 -4.63 -12.91 -18.35
C ASP A 99 -4.94 -12.82 -16.85
N LEU A 100 -5.74 -11.82 -16.44
CA LEU A 100 -6.14 -11.64 -15.05
C LEU A 100 -7.23 -12.66 -14.65
N GLU A 101 -8.19 -12.93 -15.53
CA GLU A 101 -9.24 -13.93 -15.30
C GLU A 101 -8.63 -15.31 -15.08
N ASP A 102 -7.73 -15.74 -15.96
CA ASP A 102 -7.03 -17.04 -15.87
C ASP A 102 -6.29 -17.21 -14.53
N ARG A 103 -5.66 -16.13 -14.03
CA ARG A 103 -4.90 -16.15 -12.77
C ARG A 103 -5.78 -16.09 -11.52
N ILE A 104 -6.95 -15.47 -11.59
CA ILE A 104 -7.82 -15.26 -10.42
C ILE A 104 -8.79 -16.44 -10.24
N TYR A 105 -9.31 -16.99 -11.33
CA TYR A 105 -10.40 -17.96 -11.29
C TYR A 105 -9.97 -19.39 -11.60
N GLY A 106 -8.83 -19.59 -12.27
CA GLY A 106 -8.35 -20.90 -12.72
C GLY A 106 -9.29 -21.54 -13.76
N TRP A 107 -8.89 -22.69 -14.30
CA TRP A 107 -9.72 -23.42 -15.26
C TRP A 107 -10.98 -24.00 -14.58
N GLY A 108 -12.16 -23.64 -15.12
CA GLY A 108 -13.44 -24.28 -14.78
C GLY A 108 -14.42 -23.45 -13.94
N ASN A 109 -14.09 -22.20 -13.59
CA ASN A 109 -15.03 -21.29 -12.91
C ASN A 109 -15.62 -20.28 -13.90
N GLU A 110 -16.95 -20.20 -13.98
CA GLU A 110 -17.63 -19.15 -14.74
C GLU A 110 -17.37 -17.79 -14.09
N VAL A 111 -16.85 -16.84 -14.88
CA VAL A 111 -16.53 -15.48 -14.44
C VAL A 111 -17.58 -14.53 -15.01
N GLU A 112 -18.16 -13.69 -14.16
CA GLU A 112 -18.99 -12.57 -14.61
C GLU A 112 -18.15 -11.63 -15.49
N SER A 113 -18.70 -11.20 -16.63
CA SER A 113 -17.96 -10.48 -17.69
C SER A 113 -17.23 -9.20 -17.24
N ASN A 114 -17.57 -8.65 -16.07
CA ASN A 114 -17.04 -7.41 -15.49
C ASN A 114 -16.33 -7.60 -14.14
N ALA A 115 -16.03 -8.83 -13.73
CA ALA A 115 -15.51 -9.10 -12.39
C ALA A 115 -14.12 -8.48 -12.16
N VAL A 116 -13.26 -8.47 -13.19
CA VAL A 116 -11.92 -7.87 -13.10
C VAL A 116 -12.02 -6.35 -12.88
N GLU A 117 -12.88 -5.65 -13.62
CA GLU A 117 -13.08 -4.21 -13.47
C GLU A 117 -13.57 -3.87 -12.06
N PHE A 118 -14.50 -4.67 -11.53
CA PHE A 118 -14.99 -4.50 -10.17
C PHE A 118 -13.85 -4.65 -9.15
N LEU A 119 -13.01 -5.68 -9.29
CA LEU A 119 -11.86 -5.91 -8.40
C LEU A 119 -10.83 -4.77 -8.50
N ILE A 120 -10.55 -4.26 -9.70
CA ILE A 120 -9.64 -3.13 -9.90
C ILE A 120 -10.21 -1.85 -9.28
N HIS A 121 -11.51 -1.60 -9.44
CA HIS A 121 -12.17 -0.47 -8.82
C HIS A 121 -12.11 -0.57 -7.28
N ALA A 122 -12.38 -1.75 -6.71
CA ALA A 122 -12.28 -2.00 -5.27
C ALA A 122 -10.86 -1.78 -4.75
N LEU A 123 -9.84 -2.31 -5.43
CA LEU A 123 -8.43 -2.12 -5.08
C LEU A 123 -8.01 -0.65 -5.16
N ARG A 124 -8.42 0.09 -6.20
CA ARG A 124 -8.12 1.52 -6.32
C ARG A 124 -8.77 2.34 -5.21
N ARG A 125 -9.99 2.00 -4.80
CA ARG A 125 -10.65 2.64 -3.67
C ARG A 125 -9.91 2.38 -2.35
N LYS A 126 -9.34 1.18 -2.18
CA LYS A 126 -8.59 0.79 -0.97
C LYS A 126 -7.14 1.27 -0.93
N LEU A 127 -6.45 1.31 -2.06
CA LEU A 127 -4.99 1.53 -2.12
C LEU A 127 -4.60 2.87 -2.76
N GLY A 128 -5.54 3.52 -3.43
CA GLY A 128 -5.30 4.70 -4.25
C GLY A 128 -5.40 4.39 -5.74
N SER A 129 -5.96 5.32 -6.50
CA SER A 129 -6.21 5.17 -7.94
C SER A 129 -4.93 5.00 -8.77
N HIS A 130 -3.81 5.53 -8.27
CA HIS A 130 -2.51 5.53 -8.94
C HIS A 130 -1.75 4.20 -8.89
N VAL A 131 -2.14 3.29 -7.98
CA VAL A 131 -1.44 2.01 -7.76
C VAL A 131 -1.53 1.10 -8.98
N ILE A 132 -2.74 0.99 -9.56
CA ILE A 132 -3.00 0.21 -10.76
C ILE A 132 -3.32 1.18 -11.89
N LYS A 133 -2.54 1.14 -12.96
CA LYS A 133 -2.72 1.97 -14.16
C LYS A 133 -3.53 1.21 -15.21
N ASN A 134 -4.43 1.92 -15.88
CA ASN A 134 -5.14 1.40 -17.04
C ASN A 134 -4.32 1.70 -18.30
N VAL A 135 -4.07 0.69 -19.13
CA VAL A 135 -3.49 0.82 -20.45
C VAL A 135 -4.60 0.59 -21.48
N ARG A 136 -5.09 1.69 -22.05
CA ARG A 136 -6.27 1.70 -22.93
C ARG A 136 -6.16 0.66 -24.05
N GLY A 137 -7.18 -0.17 -24.17
CA GLY A 137 -7.28 -1.20 -25.21
C GLY A 137 -6.41 -2.44 -24.99
N VAL A 138 -5.61 -2.49 -23.90
CA VAL A 138 -4.65 -3.58 -23.67
C VAL A 138 -4.89 -4.26 -22.33
N GLY A 139 -5.07 -3.50 -21.24
CA GLY A 139 -5.29 -4.07 -19.92
C GLY A 139 -4.77 -3.18 -18.79
N TRP A 140 -4.16 -3.78 -17.78
CA TRP A 140 -3.72 -3.08 -16.56
C TRP A 140 -2.29 -3.42 -16.17
N MET A 141 -1.66 -2.50 -15.45
CA MET A 141 -0.29 -2.67 -14.97
C MET A 141 -0.08 -1.98 -13.63
N VAL A 142 0.94 -2.41 -12.91
CA VAL A 142 1.57 -1.63 -11.83
C VAL A 142 2.90 -1.10 -12.33
N SER A 143 3.32 0.08 -11.86
CA SER A 143 4.56 0.70 -12.34
C SER A 143 5.79 -0.11 -11.92
N LYS A 144 6.81 -0.15 -12.78
CA LYS A 144 8.15 -0.63 -12.42
C LYS A 144 8.92 0.55 -11.83
N ASN A 145 8.70 0.87 -10.55
CA ASN A 145 9.57 1.81 -9.86
C ASN A 145 10.59 1.00 -9.05
N ALA A 146 11.86 1.36 -9.27
CA ALA A 146 13.05 0.83 -8.61
C ALA A 146 13.28 1.54 -7.28
#